data_AF-Q971Y1-F1
#
_entry.id   AF-Q971Y1-F1
#
_cell.length_a   1.000
_cell.length_b   1.000
_cell.length_c   1.000
_cell.angle_alpha   90.00
_cell.angle_beta   90.00
_cell.angle_gamma   90.00
#
_symmetry.space_group_name_H-M   'P 1'
#
loop_
_entity.id
_entity.type
_entity.pdbx_description
1 polymer ?
#
loop_
_entity_poly.entity_id
_entity_poly.type
_entity_poly.pdbx_seq_one_letter_code
_entity_poly.pdbx_strand_id
1 'polypeptide(L)'
;MLKKIGFLVNPIAGSGGRIGHKGSDDLYIENLETPLKIKRFLSLAPKKGVEYIVAENKMGEIYFNNDFKFTVIETLNKEKTTREDTIYVTNRFLELKCDIIVFAGGDGTARDIYSVVDQKIPILGIPSGVKMHSGVFANTPEAAAIILTKYVNGEATLTDAEILDVDEEEYRKGRYEVKLYGIAKTVTFGNYLTPSKEEIISNEEELEAIAEYVINNLIRDNEYYIFGSGSTVKYILKKLGYKTNFLAIDVTYGKKLVKTSVNYYDLLNLTGELNLILTPIGKQGFLIGRGNQEIGPEVLQKIRRDKIIIVSTRSKLNTIECLRIDTGNPLLDRKFQGIYKVIVGYEEFVAIKTCDNTSVVDNDIT
;
A
#
# COMPACT_ATOMS: atom_id res chain seq x y z
N MET A 1 -34.45 3.90 -1.96
CA MET A 1 -34.04 2.48 -2.07
C MET A 1 -32.76 2.29 -1.29
N LEU A 2 -32.56 1.12 -0.66
CA LEU A 2 -31.27 0.77 -0.06
C LEU A 2 -30.23 0.58 -1.18
N LYS A 3 -29.02 1.11 -0.99
CA LYS A 3 -27.88 0.85 -1.87
C LYS A 3 -27.32 -0.53 -1.60
N LYS A 4 -27.15 -1.36 -2.63
CA LYS A 4 -26.58 -2.71 -2.51
C LYS A 4 -25.07 -2.67 -2.73
N ILE A 5 -24.32 -3.12 -1.73
CA ILE A 5 -22.85 -3.10 -1.76
C ILE A 5 -22.36 -4.54 -1.81
N GLY A 6 -21.75 -4.95 -2.92
CA GLY A 6 -21.04 -6.23 -2.97
C GLY A 6 -19.76 -6.14 -2.15
N PHE A 7 -19.53 -7.04 -1.22
CA PHE A 7 -18.35 -7.04 -0.35
C PHE A 7 -17.58 -8.35 -0.43
N LEU A 8 -16.30 -8.26 -0.79
CA LEU A 8 -15.42 -9.40 -0.96
C LEU A 8 -14.04 -9.18 -0.32
N VAL A 9 -13.48 -10.21 0.30
CA VAL A 9 -12.13 -10.24 0.85
C VAL A 9 -11.38 -11.38 0.19
N ASN A 10 -10.23 -11.08 -0.38
CA ASN A 10 -9.24 -12.10 -0.70
C ASN A 10 -8.34 -12.31 0.53
N PRO A 11 -8.49 -13.41 1.28
CA PRO A 11 -7.77 -13.62 2.54
C PRO A 11 -6.26 -13.87 2.33
N ILE A 12 -5.82 -14.20 1.11
CA ILE A 12 -4.43 -14.52 0.77
C ILE A 12 -3.68 -13.27 0.29
N ALA A 13 -4.39 -12.28 -0.25
CA ALA A 13 -3.79 -11.09 -0.84
C ALA A 13 -2.83 -10.38 0.12
N GLY A 14 -1.59 -10.18 -0.32
CA GLY A 14 -0.54 -9.48 0.43
C GLY A 14 0.27 -10.35 1.41
N SER A 15 0.01 -11.65 1.50
CA SER A 15 0.72 -12.57 2.41
C SER A 15 2.23 -12.68 2.17
N GLY A 16 2.69 -12.49 0.93
CA GLY A 16 4.12 -12.53 0.57
C GLY A 16 4.96 -11.35 1.08
N GLY A 17 4.34 -10.23 1.47
CA GLY A 17 5.05 -8.97 1.71
C GLY A 17 5.97 -8.97 2.94
N ARG A 18 5.53 -9.50 4.09
CA ARG A 18 6.38 -9.61 5.30
C ARG A 18 7.51 -10.64 5.16
N ILE A 19 7.31 -11.67 4.34
CA ILE A 19 8.25 -12.78 4.16
C ILE A 19 9.27 -12.46 3.04
N GLY A 20 9.16 -11.31 2.35
CA GLY A 20 9.98 -10.97 1.19
C GLY A 20 9.72 -11.89 -0.01
N HIS A 21 8.61 -12.65 0.00
CA HIS A 21 8.24 -13.56 -1.06
C HIS A 21 7.57 -12.81 -2.22
N LYS A 22 7.97 -13.22 -3.42
CA LYS A 22 7.65 -12.57 -4.69
C LYS A 22 6.31 -13.06 -5.25
N GLY A 23 5.21 -12.68 -4.59
CA GLY A 23 3.84 -13.11 -4.95
C GLY A 23 3.25 -14.08 -3.92
N SER A 24 1.93 -14.27 -3.96
CA SER A 24 1.18 -15.15 -3.05
C SER A 24 0.72 -16.47 -3.70
N ASP A 25 0.99 -16.65 -4.99
CA ASP A 25 0.30 -17.66 -5.80
C ASP A 25 0.78 -19.10 -5.54
N ASP A 26 2.01 -19.27 -5.05
CA ASP A 26 2.60 -20.58 -4.76
C ASP A 26 2.51 -20.99 -3.27
N LEU A 27 1.97 -20.13 -2.40
CA LEU A 27 1.85 -20.35 -0.96
C LEU A 27 0.46 -19.94 -0.47
N TYR A 28 -0.39 -20.91 -0.14
CA TYR A 28 -1.64 -20.65 0.56
C TYR A 28 -1.33 -20.25 2.01
N ILE A 29 -1.01 -18.97 2.21
CA ILE A 29 -0.80 -18.34 3.51
C ILE A 29 -1.75 -17.16 3.59
N GLU A 30 -2.63 -17.17 4.60
CA GLU A 30 -3.53 -16.06 4.86
C GLU A 30 -2.73 -14.84 5.33
N ASN A 31 -3.10 -13.66 4.84
CA ASN A 31 -2.51 -12.42 5.29
C ASN A 31 -3.09 -12.05 6.66
N LEU A 32 -2.27 -12.20 7.70
CA LEU A 32 -2.64 -11.91 9.09
C LEU A 32 -3.04 -10.44 9.33
N GLU A 33 -2.66 -9.52 8.45
CA GLU A 33 -3.08 -8.11 8.54
C GLU A 33 -4.48 -7.85 7.97
N THR A 34 -4.96 -8.72 7.07
CA THR A 34 -6.26 -8.53 6.39
C THR A 34 -7.38 -8.34 7.42
N PRO A 35 -7.56 -9.19 8.45
CA PRO A 35 -8.62 -8.99 9.43
C PRO A 35 -8.59 -7.62 10.12
N LEU A 36 -7.40 -7.10 10.45
CA LEU A 36 -7.26 -5.79 11.08
C LEU A 36 -7.67 -4.66 10.13
N LYS A 37 -7.27 -4.75 8.85
CA LYS A 37 -7.61 -3.77 7.82
C LYS A 37 -9.12 -3.76 7.53
N ILE A 38 -9.76 -4.94 7.47
CA ILE A 38 -11.22 -5.02 7.33
C ILE A 38 -11.92 -4.39 8.52
N LYS A 39 -11.48 -4.67 9.76
CA LYS A 39 -12.05 -4.05 10.97
C LYS A 39 -11.94 -2.51 10.94
N ARG A 40 -10.79 -1.97 10.53
CA ARG A 40 -10.57 -0.51 10.38
C ARG A 40 -11.50 0.11 9.33
N PHE A 41 -11.74 -0.59 8.22
CA PHE A 41 -12.73 -0.17 7.23
C PHE A 41 -14.16 -0.22 7.80
N LEU A 42 -14.58 -1.36 8.36
CA LEU A 42 -15.94 -1.56 8.85
C LEU A 42 -16.29 -0.63 10.03
N SER A 43 -15.31 -0.20 10.84
CA SER A 43 -15.58 0.75 11.93
C SER A 43 -16.10 2.11 11.45
N LEU A 44 -15.85 2.47 10.19
CA LEU A 44 -16.29 3.74 9.58
C LEU A 44 -17.24 3.55 8.38
N ALA A 45 -17.56 2.29 8.03
CA ALA A 45 -18.39 1.98 6.88
C ALA A 45 -19.87 2.36 7.14
N PRO A 46 -20.63 2.76 6.11
CA PRO A 46 -22.02 3.16 6.29
C PRO A 46 -22.87 1.96 6.72
N LYS A 47 -23.70 2.13 7.75
CA LYS A 47 -24.62 1.08 8.27
C LYS A 47 -26.08 1.31 7.87
N LYS A 48 -26.47 2.56 7.64
CA LYS A 48 -27.83 2.98 7.27
C LYS A 48 -27.93 3.22 5.76
N GLY A 49 -29.10 3.00 5.19
CA GLY A 49 -29.34 3.26 3.76
C GLY A 49 -28.69 2.23 2.82
N VAL A 50 -28.08 1.18 3.37
CA VAL A 50 -27.32 0.17 2.61
C VAL A 50 -27.72 -1.24 3.00
N GLU A 51 -27.46 -2.17 2.08
CA GLU A 51 -27.48 -3.62 2.30
C GLU A 51 -26.21 -4.20 1.69
N TYR A 52 -25.43 -4.92 2.49
CA TYR A 52 -24.22 -5.58 2.02
C TYR A 52 -24.54 -6.97 1.48
N ILE A 53 -24.10 -7.29 0.28
CA ILE A 53 -24.10 -8.64 -0.27
C ILE A 53 -22.68 -9.18 -0.07
N VAL A 54 -22.51 -10.16 0.82
CA VAL A 54 -21.20 -10.53 1.37
C VAL A 54 -20.86 -11.95 0.98
N ALA A 55 -19.61 -12.20 0.57
CA ALA A 55 -19.14 -13.56 0.30
C ALA A 55 -19.01 -14.39 1.60
N GLU A 56 -19.36 -15.67 1.52
CA GLU A 56 -19.34 -16.63 2.64
C GLU A 56 -17.95 -16.73 3.32
N ASN A 57 -17.97 -17.09 4.61
CA ASN A 57 -16.79 -17.41 5.41
C ASN A 57 -15.71 -16.32 5.38
N LYS A 58 -14.44 -16.72 5.18
CA LYS A 58 -13.25 -15.85 5.23
C LYS A 58 -13.22 -14.80 4.12
N MET A 59 -14.06 -14.96 3.09
CA MET A 59 -14.18 -14.00 2.00
C MET A 59 -15.08 -12.80 2.34
N GLY A 60 -15.69 -12.75 3.53
CA GLY A 60 -16.40 -11.54 3.95
C GLY A 60 -17.25 -11.73 5.20
N GLU A 61 -18.03 -12.81 5.25
CA GLU A 61 -19.05 -13.06 6.26
C GLU A 61 -18.54 -12.90 7.70
N ILE A 62 -17.37 -13.46 8.00
CA ILE A 62 -16.79 -13.48 9.36
C ILE A 62 -16.50 -12.09 9.93
N TYR A 63 -16.49 -11.05 9.09
CA TYR A 63 -16.21 -9.68 9.51
C TYR A 63 -17.47 -8.89 9.84
N PHE A 64 -18.64 -9.34 9.40
CA PHE A 64 -19.91 -8.67 9.62
C PHE A 64 -20.56 -9.11 10.94
N ASN A 65 -21.30 -8.20 11.57
CA ASN A 65 -22.06 -8.44 12.78
C ASN A 65 -23.47 -7.83 12.64
N ASN A 66 -24.28 -7.93 13.69
CA ASN A 66 -25.67 -7.48 13.70
C ASN A 66 -25.86 -5.96 13.52
N ASP A 67 -24.79 -5.17 13.56
CA ASP A 67 -24.88 -3.72 13.29
C ASP A 67 -25.09 -3.41 11.80
N PHE A 68 -24.84 -4.40 10.92
CA PHE A 68 -24.94 -4.27 9.49
C PHE A 68 -26.13 -5.05 8.97
N LYS A 69 -26.83 -4.49 7.97
CA LYS A 69 -27.76 -5.25 7.16
C LYS A 69 -26.98 -5.94 6.05
N PHE A 70 -26.88 -7.27 6.08
CA PHE A 70 -26.17 -8.03 5.07
C PHE A 70 -26.86 -9.35 4.70
N THR A 71 -26.61 -9.82 3.47
CA THR A 71 -26.99 -11.13 2.96
C THR A 71 -25.74 -11.85 2.52
N VAL A 72 -25.58 -13.11 2.93
CA VAL A 72 -24.43 -13.94 2.56
C VAL A 72 -24.72 -14.66 1.24
N ILE A 73 -23.73 -14.71 0.36
CA ILE A 73 -23.74 -15.53 -0.86
C ILE A 73 -22.65 -16.59 -0.80
N GLU A 74 -22.98 -17.77 -1.32
CA GLU A 74 -22.10 -18.94 -1.29
C GLU A 74 -20.82 -18.73 -2.12
N THR A 75 -19.78 -19.45 -1.74
CA THR A 75 -18.48 -19.52 -2.45
C THR A 75 -18.31 -20.91 -3.06
N LEU A 76 -17.43 -21.06 -4.06
CA LEU A 76 -17.16 -22.38 -4.65
C LEU A 76 -16.38 -23.27 -3.67
N ASN A 77 -15.42 -22.69 -2.94
CA ASN A 77 -14.56 -23.37 -1.99
C ASN A 77 -14.66 -22.78 -0.59
N LYS A 78 -14.99 -23.61 0.41
CA LYS A 78 -15.15 -23.18 1.80
C LYS A 78 -13.84 -23.09 2.60
N GLU A 79 -12.84 -23.91 2.26
CA GLU A 79 -11.58 -23.99 3.01
C GLU A 79 -10.40 -23.27 2.36
N LYS A 80 -10.25 -23.40 1.03
CA LYS A 80 -9.17 -22.80 0.25
C LYS A 80 -9.73 -21.94 -0.88
N THR A 81 -9.77 -20.64 -0.66
CA THR A 81 -10.27 -19.67 -1.63
C THR A 81 -9.30 -19.53 -2.79
N THR A 82 -9.80 -19.47 -4.03
CA THR A 82 -8.98 -19.26 -5.23
C THR A 82 -9.44 -18.03 -6.01
N ARG A 83 -8.77 -17.75 -7.14
CA ARG A 83 -9.22 -16.68 -8.05
C ARG A 83 -10.60 -16.97 -8.65
N GLU A 84 -10.93 -18.24 -8.84
CA GLU A 84 -12.23 -18.68 -9.34
C GLU A 84 -13.36 -18.31 -8.38
N ASP A 85 -13.11 -18.37 -7.06
CA ASP A 85 -14.06 -17.88 -6.05
C ASP A 85 -14.30 -16.37 -6.19
N THR A 86 -13.23 -15.58 -6.40
CA THR A 86 -13.33 -14.12 -6.63
C THR A 86 -14.19 -13.82 -7.86
N ILE A 87 -13.95 -14.52 -8.97
CA ILE A 87 -14.70 -14.37 -10.23
C ILE A 87 -16.17 -14.80 -10.03
N TYR A 88 -16.41 -15.91 -9.35
CA TYR A 88 -17.74 -16.43 -9.09
C TYR A 88 -18.58 -15.45 -8.25
N VAL A 89 -18.06 -15.03 -7.10
CA VAL A 89 -18.69 -14.05 -6.20
C VAL A 89 -18.97 -12.74 -6.94
N THR A 90 -18.03 -12.29 -7.77
CA THR A 90 -18.20 -11.06 -8.55
C THR A 90 -19.36 -11.15 -9.55
N ASN A 91 -19.54 -12.30 -10.21
CA ASN A 91 -20.72 -12.54 -11.06
C ASN A 91 -22.02 -12.47 -10.26
N ARG A 92 -22.06 -13.10 -9.07
CA ARG A 92 -23.22 -13.04 -8.17
C ARG A 92 -23.58 -11.59 -7.79
N PHE A 93 -22.60 -10.73 -7.54
CA PHE A 93 -22.85 -9.32 -7.26
C PHE A 93 -23.53 -8.59 -8.43
N LEU A 94 -23.12 -8.87 -9.67
CA LEU A 94 -23.75 -8.31 -10.86
C LEU A 94 -25.19 -8.82 -11.03
N GLU A 95 -25.42 -10.12 -10.85
CA GLU A 95 -26.76 -10.72 -10.95
C GLU A 95 -27.73 -10.15 -9.91
N LEU A 96 -27.25 -9.91 -8.69
CA LEU A 96 -28.03 -9.32 -7.60
C LEU A 96 -28.16 -7.79 -7.71
N LYS A 97 -27.61 -7.20 -8.77
CA LYS A 97 -27.64 -5.77 -9.10
C LYS A 97 -27.05 -4.91 -7.98
N CYS A 98 -25.85 -5.26 -7.51
CA CYS A 98 -25.10 -4.38 -6.61
C CYS A 98 -24.77 -3.06 -7.30
N ASP A 99 -24.85 -1.95 -6.56
CA ASP A 99 -24.53 -0.61 -7.04
C ASP A 99 -23.02 -0.37 -7.14
N ILE A 100 -22.25 -1.00 -6.25
CA ILE A 100 -20.79 -0.92 -6.13
C ILE A 100 -20.25 -2.22 -5.56
N ILE A 101 -19.04 -2.60 -5.96
CA ILE A 101 -18.28 -3.68 -5.33
C ILE A 101 -17.13 -3.08 -4.52
N VAL A 102 -17.09 -3.39 -3.25
CA VAL A 102 -16.00 -3.04 -2.33
C VAL A 102 -15.23 -4.31 -2.03
N PHE A 103 -13.92 -4.28 -2.24
CA PHE A 103 -13.11 -5.49 -2.07
C PHE A 103 -11.82 -5.22 -1.33
N ALA A 104 -11.35 -6.18 -0.54
CA ALA A 104 -10.01 -6.16 0.04
C ALA A 104 -9.12 -7.17 -0.68
N GLY A 105 -8.06 -6.69 -1.31
CA GLY A 105 -7.21 -7.51 -2.17
C GLY A 105 -5.97 -6.77 -2.66
N GLY A 106 -5.21 -7.43 -3.54
CA GLY A 106 -4.10 -6.85 -4.31
C GLY A 106 -4.51 -6.47 -5.74
N ASP A 107 -3.57 -6.00 -6.56
CA ASP A 107 -3.80 -5.73 -7.99
C ASP A 107 -4.33 -6.96 -8.74
N GLY A 108 -3.83 -8.16 -8.46
CA GLY A 108 -4.38 -9.39 -9.02
C GLY A 108 -5.86 -9.61 -8.70
N THR A 109 -6.32 -9.24 -7.49
CA THR A 109 -7.74 -9.29 -7.11
C THR A 109 -8.55 -8.23 -7.86
N ALA A 110 -8.00 -7.02 -8.02
CA ALA A 110 -8.62 -5.97 -8.83
C ALA A 110 -8.79 -6.43 -10.29
N ARG A 111 -7.77 -7.09 -10.85
CA ARG A 111 -7.79 -7.69 -12.19
C ARG A 111 -8.87 -8.77 -12.32
N ASP A 112 -8.98 -9.68 -11.34
CA ASP A 112 -10.00 -10.73 -11.36
C ASP A 112 -11.42 -10.15 -11.32
N ILE A 113 -11.65 -9.15 -10.47
CA ILE A 113 -12.94 -8.43 -10.41
C ILE A 113 -13.22 -7.70 -11.72
N TYR A 114 -12.22 -6.98 -12.25
CA TYR A 114 -12.34 -6.24 -13.51
C TYR A 114 -12.67 -7.17 -14.69
N SER A 115 -12.12 -8.38 -14.73
CA SER A 115 -12.40 -9.35 -15.80
C SER A 115 -13.89 -9.73 -15.94
N VAL A 116 -14.67 -9.50 -14.89
CA VAL A 116 -16.12 -9.78 -14.82
C VAL A 116 -16.95 -8.49 -14.92
N VAL A 117 -16.56 -7.47 -14.14
CA VAL A 117 -17.30 -6.21 -14.01
C VAL A 117 -17.11 -5.32 -15.22
N ASP A 118 -15.89 -5.30 -15.77
CA ASP A 118 -15.42 -4.34 -16.77
C ASP A 118 -15.79 -2.90 -16.37
N GLN A 119 -16.73 -2.24 -17.06
CA GLN A 119 -17.21 -0.89 -16.75
C GLN A 119 -18.68 -0.81 -16.30
N LYS A 120 -19.29 -1.95 -15.93
CA LYS A 120 -20.72 -2.04 -15.61
C LYS A 120 -21.09 -1.30 -14.32
N ILE A 121 -20.32 -1.50 -13.25
CA ILE A 121 -20.51 -0.86 -11.94
C ILE A 121 -19.16 -0.44 -11.35
N PRO A 122 -19.10 0.58 -10.48
CA PRO A 122 -17.86 0.96 -9.83
C PRO A 122 -17.31 -0.14 -8.91
N ILE A 123 -15.98 -0.20 -8.81
CA ILE A 123 -15.25 -1.01 -7.84
C ILE A 123 -14.39 -0.11 -6.95
N LEU A 124 -14.31 -0.42 -5.65
CA LEU A 124 -13.50 0.30 -4.68
C LEU A 124 -12.66 -0.69 -3.87
N GLY A 125 -11.35 -0.55 -3.96
CA GLY A 125 -10.40 -1.41 -3.29
C GLY A 125 -10.00 -0.89 -1.90
N ILE A 126 -10.13 -1.76 -0.89
CA ILE A 126 -9.52 -1.63 0.43
C ILE A 126 -8.10 -2.19 0.32
N PRO A 127 -7.05 -1.40 0.60
CA PRO A 127 -5.68 -1.86 0.42
C PRO A 127 -5.34 -2.95 1.45
N SER A 128 -5.15 -4.21 1.01
CA SER A 128 -4.75 -5.32 1.90
C SER A 128 -3.25 -5.67 1.80
N GLY A 129 -2.61 -5.32 0.69
CA GLY A 129 -1.18 -5.53 0.41
C GLY A 129 -0.41 -4.24 0.08
N VAL A 130 0.76 -4.36 -0.56
CA VAL A 130 1.70 -3.23 -0.77
C VAL A 130 2.26 -3.04 -2.16
N LYS A 131 1.80 -3.84 -3.11
CA LYS A 131 2.05 -3.66 -4.53
C LYS A 131 0.68 -3.41 -5.15
N MET A 132 0.23 -2.17 -5.05
CA MET A 132 -1.08 -1.74 -5.49
C MET A 132 -0.85 -0.56 -6.43
N HIS A 133 -0.91 -0.86 -7.70
CA HIS A 133 -0.71 0.02 -8.83
C HIS A 133 -2.04 0.53 -9.38
N SER A 134 -3.08 -0.30 -9.28
CA SER A 134 -4.40 0.02 -9.81
C SER A 134 -4.97 1.26 -9.12
N GLY A 135 -5.56 2.16 -9.91
CA GLY A 135 -6.14 3.42 -9.42
C GLY A 135 -7.45 3.25 -8.64
N VAL A 136 -7.92 2.02 -8.44
CA VAL A 136 -9.18 1.69 -7.76
C VAL A 136 -9.04 1.58 -6.24
N PHE A 137 -7.82 1.64 -5.72
CA PHE A 137 -7.54 1.47 -4.30
C PHE A 137 -7.53 2.80 -3.56
N ALA A 138 -8.24 2.83 -2.43
CA ALA A 138 -8.12 3.93 -1.48
C ALA A 138 -6.72 3.95 -0.85
N ASN A 139 -6.36 5.11 -0.29
CA ASN A 139 -5.07 5.28 0.39
C ASN A 139 -4.95 4.42 1.66
N THR A 140 -6.02 4.32 2.45
CA THR A 140 -6.11 3.51 3.67
C THR A 140 -7.48 2.82 3.77
N PRO A 141 -7.65 1.83 4.67
CA PRO A 141 -8.98 1.25 4.94
C PRO A 141 -10.01 2.28 5.40
N GLU A 142 -9.62 3.26 6.21
CA GLU A 142 -10.50 4.36 6.64
C GLU A 142 -10.92 5.23 5.46
N ALA A 143 -9.98 5.57 4.56
CA ALA A 143 -10.27 6.34 3.37
C ALA A 143 -11.26 5.61 2.46
N ALA A 144 -11.17 4.28 2.31
CA ALA A 144 -12.15 3.50 1.56
C ALA A 144 -13.54 3.60 2.19
N ALA A 145 -13.65 3.54 3.52
CA ALA A 145 -14.94 3.66 4.22
C ALA A 145 -15.57 5.05 4.05
N ILE A 146 -14.75 6.10 4.09
CA ILE A 146 -15.19 7.49 3.86
C ILE A 146 -15.67 7.65 2.42
N ILE A 147 -14.89 7.20 1.42
CA ILE A 147 -15.29 7.24 0.00
C ILE A 147 -16.61 6.51 -0.19
N LEU A 148 -16.78 5.32 0.39
CA LEU A 148 -18.01 4.54 0.29
C LEU A 148 -19.20 5.28 0.92
N THR A 149 -19.02 5.89 2.08
CA THR A 149 -20.06 6.69 2.74
C THR A 149 -20.49 7.86 1.86
N LYS A 150 -19.51 8.57 1.27
CA LYS A 150 -19.77 9.67 0.33
C LYS A 150 -20.49 9.19 -0.92
N TYR A 151 -20.13 8.02 -1.45
CA TYR A 151 -20.85 7.42 -2.58
C TYR A 151 -22.29 7.08 -2.24
N VAL A 152 -22.54 6.46 -1.08
CA VAL A 152 -23.90 6.13 -0.60
C VAL A 152 -24.76 7.37 -0.46
N ASN A 153 -24.18 8.49 -0.03
CA ASN A 153 -24.87 9.78 0.09
C ASN A 153 -25.02 10.54 -1.24
N GLY A 154 -24.42 10.06 -2.33
CA GLY A 154 -24.43 10.76 -3.63
C GLY A 154 -23.46 11.94 -3.73
N GLU A 155 -22.48 12.01 -2.82
CA GLU A 155 -21.46 13.07 -2.74
C GLU A 155 -20.13 12.71 -3.43
N ALA A 156 -19.90 11.42 -3.71
CA ALA A 156 -18.70 10.96 -4.42
C ALA A 156 -18.85 11.09 -5.94
N THR A 157 -17.72 11.26 -6.63
CA THR A 157 -17.65 11.31 -8.09
C THR A 157 -17.27 9.95 -8.65
N LEU A 158 -17.95 9.51 -9.70
CA LEU A 158 -17.53 8.35 -10.49
C LEU A 158 -16.40 8.76 -11.42
N THR A 159 -15.33 7.98 -11.45
CA THR A 159 -14.18 8.22 -12.31
C THR A 159 -13.68 6.90 -12.90
N ASP A 160 -12.98 7.00 -14.01
CA ASP A 160 -12.24 5.88 -14.59
C ASP A 160 -10.88 5.76 -13.91
N ALA A 161 -10.43 4.52 -13.72
CA ALA A 161 -9.14 4.21 -13.12
C ALA A 161 -8.49 3.00 -13.81
N GLU A 162 -7.17 3.08 -13.97
CA GLU A 162 -6.38 2.00 -14.56
C GLU A 162 -6.35 0.77 -13.64
N ILE A 163 -6.53 -0.40 -14.24
CA ILE A 163 -6.24 -1.68 -13.61
C ILE A 163 -4.84 -2.09 -14.06
N LEU A 164 -3.90 -1.95 -13.14
CA LEU A 164 -2.49 -2.20 -13.33
C LEU A 164 -2.09 -3.38 -12.44
N ASP A 165 -1.34 -4.33 -12.99
CA ASP A 165 -0.75 -5.39 -12.18
C ASP A 165 0.69 -5.65 -12.66
N VAL A 166 1.52 -6.17 -11.76
CA VAL A 166 2.91 -6.49 -12.07
C VAL A 166 2.95 -7.74 -12.94
N ASP A 167 3.75 -7.72 -14.00
CA ASP A 167 4.07 -8.93 -14.74
C ASP A 167 4.94 -9.83 -13.88
N GLU A 168 4.32 -10.88 -13.32
CA GLU A 168 5.00 -11.77 -12.38
C GLU A 168 6.14 -12.57 -13.02
N GLU A 169 6.08 -12.87 -14.33
CA GLU A 169 7.16 -13.58 -15.02
C GLU A 169 8.40 -12.69 -15.16
N GLU A 170 8.20 -11.45 -15.56
CA GLU A 170 9.26 -10.45 -15.63
C GLU A 170 9.80 -10.11 -14.24
N TYR A 171 8.90 -10.04 -13.24
CA TYR A 171 9.24 -9.87 -11.84
C TYR A 171 10.13 -10.99 -11.29
N ARG A 172 9.84 -12.24 -11.65
CA ARG A 172 10.68 -13.42 -11.31
C ARG A 172 12.06 -13.30 -11.94
N LYS A 173 12.16 -12.73 -13.14
CA LYS A 173 13.43 -12.41 -13.83
C LYS A 173 14.13 -11.14 -13.29
N GLY A 174 13.57 -10.51 -12.26
CA GLY A 174 14.13 -9.31 -11.62
C GLY A 174 13.85 -8.01 -12.37
N ARG A 175 12.97 -8.02 -13.38
CA ARG A 175 12.49 -6.85 -14.09
C ARG A 175 11.13 -6.43 -13.55
N TYR A 176 10.93 -5.15 -13.30
CA TYR A 176 9.68 -4.64 -12.75
C TYR A 176 8.86 -4.03 -13.88
N GLU A 177 7.99 -4.84 -14.49
CA GLU A 177 7.11 -4.40 -15.57
C GLU A 177 5.68 -4.36 -15.05
N VAL A 178 5.02 -3.21 -15.20
CA VAL A 178 3.62 -3.01 -14.80
C VAL A 178 2.80 -3.01 -16.07
N LYS A 179 1.82 -3.92 -16.14
CA LYS A 179 0.97 -4.10 -17.32
C LYS A 179 -0.40 -3.49 -17.08
N LEU A 180 -0.89 -2.75 -18.07
CA LEU A 180 -2.27 -2.27 -18.11
C LEU A 180 -3.20 -3.41 -18.56
N TYR A 181 -4.15 -3.78 -17.71
CA TYR A 181 -5.16 -4.80 -17.99
C TYR A 181 -6.48 -4.19 -18.47
N GLY A 182 -6.74 -2.93 -18.15
CA GLY A 182 -7.91 -2.20 -18.62
C GLY A 182 -8.23 -0.98 -17.77
N ILE A 183 -9.43 -0.45 -17.98
CA ILE A 183 -9.93 0.76 -17.29
C ILE A 183 -11.27 0.41 -16.64
N ALA A 184 -11.31 0.45 -15.31
CA ALA A 184 -12.50 0.18 -14.51
C ALA A 184 -13.13 1.49 -14.02
N LYS A 185 -14.44 1.46 -13.75
CA LYS A 185 -15.08 2.53 -12.98
C LYS A 185 -14.74 2.39 -11.50
N THR A 186 -14.45 3.51 -10.85
CA THR A 186 -14.29 3.60 -9.41
C THR A 186 -14.97 4.85 -8.87
N VAL A 187 -14.90 5.03 -7.55
CA VAL A 187 -15.46 6.16 -6.82
C VAL A 187 -14.35 6.93 -6.15
N THR A 188 -14.39 8.26 -6.29
CA THR A 188 -13.45 9.16 -5.64
C THR A 188 -14.17 10.26 -4.90
N PHE A 189 -13.53 10.75 -3.85
CA PHE A 189 -13.89 11.96 -3.14
C PHE A 189 -12.57 12.63 -2.77
N GLY A 190 -12.36 13.90 -3.14
CA GLY A 190 -11.07 14.58 -2.93
C GLY A 190 -9.83 13.78 -3.37
N ASN A 191 -8.78 13.80 -2.55
CA ASN A 191 -7.49 13.13 -2.81
C ASN A 191 -7.38 11.73 -2.13
N TYR A 192 -8.50 11.01 -1.94
CA TYR A 192 -8.52 9.76 -1.17
C TYR A 192 -8.19 8.48 -1.97
N LEU A 193 -8.09 8.54 -3.31
CA LEU A 193 -7.61 7.45 -4.15
C LEU A 193 -6.09 7.45 -4.32
N THR A 194 -5.52 6.26 -4.56
CA THR A 194 -4.10 6.09 -4.89
C THR A 194 -3.88 6.41 -6.37
N PRO A 195 -3.06 7.41 -6.74
CA PRO A 195 -2.66 7.60 -8.14
C PRO A 195 -1.73 6.46 -8.62
N SER A 196 -1.80 6.11 -9.90
CA SER A 196 -0.91 5.10 -10.48
C SER A 196 0.57 5.50 -10.34
N LYS A 197 1.43 4.50 -10.10
CA LYS A 197 2.86 4.70 -9.85
C LYS A 197 3.58 4.91 -11.18
N GLU A 198 4.21 6.07 -11.38
CA GLU A 198 5.09 6.33 -12.52
C GLU A 198 6.57 6.21 -12.13
N GLU A 199 7.35 5.54 -12.97
CA GLU A 199 8.81 5.64 -12.93
C GLU A 199 9.24 6.98 -13.53
N ILE A 200 9.61 7.93 -12.66
CA ILE A 200 10.14 9.22 -13.10
C ILE A 200 11.63 9.05 -13.41
N ILE A 201 12.01 9.30 -14.66
CA ILE A 201 13.40 9.34 -15.10
C ILE A 201 14.14 10.38 -14.26
N SER A 202 15.13 9.91 -13.51
CA SER A 202 15.90 10.73 -12.58
C SER A 202 17.16 11.24 -13.27
N ASN A 203 17.51 12.52 -13.07
CA ASN A 203 18.77 13.07 -13.57
C ASN A 203 19.94 12.40 -12.80
N GLU A 204 20.93 11.85 -13.52
CA GLU A 204 22.03 11.11 -12.90
C GLU A 204 22.93 12.01 -12.04
N GLU A 205 23.10 13.28 -12.39
CA GLU A 205 23.84 14.27 -11.60
C GLU A 205 23.20 14.53 -10.23
N GLU A 206 21.87 14.53 -10.17
CA GLU A 206 21.13 14.73 -8.93
C GLU A 206 21.27 13.51 -8.00
N LEU A 207 21.20 12.30 -8.58
CA LEU A 207 21.42 11.07 -7.84
C LEU A 207 22.85 10.96 -7.29
N GLU A 208 23.84 11.43 -8.06
CA GLU A 208 25.22 11.56 -7.62
C GLU A 208 25.34 12.42 -6.37
N ALA A 209 24.84 13.65 -6.45
CA ALA A 209 24.93 14.64 -5.38
C ALA A 209 24.27 14.15 -4.09
N ILE A 210 23.08 13.52 -4.19
CA ILE A 210 22.39 12.89 -3.07
C ILE A 210 23.26 11.79 -2.44
N ALA A 211 23.81 10.89 -3.27
CA ALA A 211 24.57 9.75 -2.78
C ALA A 211 25.88 10.15 -2.10
N GLU A 212 26.63 11.09 -2.69
CA GLU A 212 27.85 11.63 -2.08
C GLU A 212 27.56 12.27 -0.72
N TYR A 213 26.50 13.07 -0.63
CA TYR A 213 26.13 13.71 0.64
C TYR A 213 25.80 12.68 1.73
N VAL A 214 24.99 11.66 1.41
CA VAL A 214 24.63 10.60 2.36
C VAL A 214 25.87 9.82 2.81
N ILE A 215 26.71 9.38 1.87
CA ILE A 215 27.88 8.53 2.14
C ILE A 215 28.94 9.27 2.95
N ASN A 216 29.14 10.56 2.68
CA ASN A 216 30.23 11.33 3.30
C ASN A 216 29.82 11.94 4.64
N ASN A 217 28.55 12.32 4.81
CA ASN A 217 28.12 13.10 5.98
C ASN A 217 27.23 12.34 6.96
N LEU A 218 26.49 11.32 6.50
CA LEU A 218 25.46 10.67 7.31
C LEU A 218 25.83 9.24 7.71
N ILE A 219 26.58 8.51 6.88
CA ILE A 219 27.01 7.15 7.21
C ILE A 219 28.18 7.17 8.20
N ARG A 220 27.98 6.51 9.36
CA ARG A 220 28.95 6.32 10.45
C ARG A 220 29.36 4.86 10.50
N ASP A 221 30.63 4.59 10.81
CA ASP A 221 31.20 3.23 10.70
C ASP A 221 30.66 2.22 11.74
N ASN A 222 30.02 2.70 12.81
CA ASN A 222 29.56 1.90 13.95
C ASN A 222 28.02 1.82 14.07
N GLU A 223 27.28 2.15 13.02
CA GLU A 223 25.81 2.11 13.00
C GLU A 223 25.28 1.21 11.88
N TYR A 224 24.07 0.68 12.04
CA TYR A 224 23.38 -0.04 10.97
C TYR A 224 22.55 0.93 10.12
N TYR A 225 22.56 0.69 8.81
CA TYR A 225 21.75 1.42 7.84
C TYR A 225 20.87 0.44 7.07
N ILE A 226 19.57 0.63 7.17
CA ILE A 226 18.55 -0.13 6.45
C ILE A 226 18.15 0.71 5.24
N PHE A 227 18.53 0.24 4.06
CA PHE A 227 18.25 0.85 2.78
C PHE A 227 16.93 0.31 2.24
N GLY A 228 15.92 1.17 2.15
CA GLY A 228 14.64 0.84 1.53
C GLY A 228 14.74 0.49 0.04
N SER A 229 13.58 0.23 -0.56
CA SER A 229 13.45 0.02 -2.00
C SER A 229 13.55 1.35 -2.78
N GLY A 230 13.79 1.28 -4.09
CA GLY A 230 13.71 2.42 -5.00
C GLY A 230 15.06 2.95 -5.52
N SER A 231 15.05 3.50 -6.75
CA SER A 231 16.25 3.85 -7.53
C SER A 231 17.21 4.75 -6.77
N THR A 232 16.68 5.80 -6.14
CA THR A 232 17.48 6.78 -5.41
C THR A 232 18.29 6.13 -4.30
N VAL A 233 17.67 5.25 -3.51
CA VAL A 233 18.34 4.52 -2.41
C VAL A 233 19.35 3.51 -2.97
N LYS A 234 19.01 2.83 -4.07
CA LYS A 234 19.89 1.83 -4.71
C LYS A 234 21.09 2.46 -5.39
N TYR A 235 20.96 3.70 -5.84
CA TYR A 235 22.07 4.47 -6.38
C TYR A 235 23.14 4.73 -5.30
N ILE A 236 22.73 4.97 -4.05
CA ILE A 236 23.65 5.10 -2.91
C ILE A 236 24.43 3.80 -2.69
N LEU A 237 23.75 2.65 -2.71
CA LEU A 237 24.41 1.34 -2.60
C LEU A 237 25.34 1.07 -3.79
N LYS A 238 24.95 1.45 -5.01
CA LYS A 238 25.80 1.38 -6.21
C LYS A 238 27.08 2.19 -6.02
N LYS A 239 26.99 3.38 -5.41
CA LYS A 239 28.14 4.23 -5.08
C LYS A 239 29.05 3.67 -4.00
N LEU A 240 28.49 2.89 -3.08
CA LEU A 240 29.26 2.06 -2.13
C LEU A 240 29.87 0.81 -2.78
N GLY A 241 29.64 0.57 -4.09
CA GLY A 241 30.19 -0.56 -4.83
C GLY A 241 29.29 -1.80 -4.86
N TYR A 242 28.02 -1.69 -4.44
CA TYR A 242 27.09 -2.82 -4.35
C TYR A 242 25.95 -2.71 -5.35
N LYS A 243 25.75 -3.75 -6.16
CA LYS A 243 24.60 -3.87 -7.06
C LYS A 243 23.55 -4.75 -6.41
N THR A 244 22.45 -4.15 -5.93
CA THR A 244 21.36 -4.85 -5.24
C THR A 244 20.06 -4.80 -6.02
N ASN A 245 19.06 -5.58 -5.60
CA ASN A 245 17.74 -5.59 -6.23
C ASN A 245 16.99 -4.29 -5.89
N PHE A 246 16.38 -3.68 -6.90
CA PHE A 246 15.65 -2.42 -6.78
C PHE A 246 14.53 -2.44 -5.72
N LEU A 247 13.87 -3.58 -5.55
CA LEU A 247 12.73 -3.77 -4.67
C LEU A 247 13.09 -4.32 -3.29
N ALA A 248 14.33 -4.76 -3.12
CA ALA A 248 14.77 -5.32 -1.87
C ALA A 248 14.98 -4.25 -0.82
N ILE A 249 14.94 -4.65 0.45
CA ILE A 249 15.57 -3.91 1.53
C ILE A 249 16.95 -4.51 1.77
N ASP A 250 17.95 -3.66 1.95
CA ASP A 250 19.33 -4.08 2.19
C ASP A 250 19.85 -3.45 3.49
N VAL A 251 20.83 -4.08 4.11
CA VAL A 251 21.42 -3.63 5.37
C VAL A 251 22.92 -3.52 5.24
N THR A 252 23.46 -2.37 5.66
CA THR A 252 24.90 -2.17 5.86
C THR A 252 25.21 -1.92 7.32
N TYR A 253 26.46 -2.16 7.70
CA TYR A 253 27.06 -1.68 8.94
C TYR A 253 28.16 -0.70 8.54
N GLY A 254 27.95 0.57 8.86
CA GLY A 254 28.63 1.67 8.18
C GLY A 254 28.51 1.55 6.66
N LYS A 255 29.65 1.57 5.97
CA LYS A 255 29.71 1.45 4.50
C LYS A 255 29.75 0.00 4.01
N LYS A 256 29.84 -0.99 4.90
CA LYS A 256 29.99 -2.41 4.51
C LYS A 256 28.63 -3.09 4.41
N LEU A 257 28.33 -3.68 3.26
CA LEU A 257 27.13 -4.49 3.06
C LEU A 257 27.13 -5.72 3.97
N VAL A 258 26.07 -5.86 4.76
CA VAL A 258 25.86 -6.98 5.70
C VAL A 258 24.94 -8.02 5.07
N LYS A 259 23.80 -7.58 4.53
CA LYS A 259 22.82 -8.48 3.93
C LYS A 259 21.98 -7.75 2.89
N THR A 260 21.62 -8.45 1.82
CA THR A 260 20.70 -7.95 0.78
C THR A 260 19.37 -8.68 0.84
N SER A 261 18.29 -8.05 0.36
CA SER A 261 16.95 -8.66 0.34
C SER A 261 16.53 -9.23 1.69
N VAL A 262 16.70 -8.40 2.73
CA VAL A 262 16.33 -8.76 4.11
C VAL A 262 14.82 -8.84 4.25
N ASN A 263 14.35 -9.80 5.05
CA ASN A 263 12.96 -9.91 5.44
C ASN A 263 12.69 -9.24 6.79
N TYR A 264 11.43 -9.30 7.26
CA TYR A 264 11.04 -8.75 8.55
C TYR A 264 11.84 -9.33 9.73
N TYR A 265 12.09 -10.64 9.76
CA TYR A 265 12.80 -11.30 10.86
C TYR A 265 14.29 -10.93 10.92
N ASP A 266 14.90 -10.73 9.76
CA ASP A 266 16.27 -10.22 9.66
C ASP A 266 16.39 -8.85 10.33
N LEU A 267 15.46 -7.94 9.99
CA LEU A 267 15.40 -6.60 10.57
C LEU A 267 15.06 -6.61 12.06
N LEU A 268 14.16 -7.51 12.47
CA LEU A 268 13.79 -7.67 13.87
C LEU A 268 14.94 -8.17 14.74
N ASN A 269 15.89 -8.93 14.18
CA ASN A 269 17.06 -9.42 14.91
C ASN A 269 18.23 -8.43 14.95
N LEU A 270 18.16 -7.31 14.22
CA LEU A 270 19.18 -6.26 14.32
C LEU A 270 19.17 -5.59 15.70
N THR A 271 20.37 -5.34 16.22
CA THR A 271 20.65 -4.69 17.50
C THR A 271 21.66 -3.56 17.29
N GLY A 272 21.62 -2.53 18.15
CA GLY A 272 22.44 -1.32 18.02
C GLY A 272 21.66 -0.12 17.46
N GLU A 273 22.38 0.93 17.04
CA GLU A 273 21.76 2.13 16.47
C GLU A 273 21.35 1.86 15.01
N LEU A 274 20.06 1.97 14.74
CA LEU A 274 19.46 1.69 13.43
C LEU A 274 19.07 3.00 12.73
N ASN A 275 19.50 3.15 11.49
CA ASN A 275 19.13 4.26 10.60
C ASN A 275 18.30 3.71 9.43
N LEU A 276 17.25 4.43 9.04
CA LEU A 276 16.48 4.12 7.83
C LEU A 276 16.84 5.10 6.72
N ILE A 277 17.18 4.60 5.54
CA ILE A 277 17.34 5.41 4.33
C ILE A 277 16.20 5.06 3.37
N LEU A 278 15.27 5.99 3.19
CA LEU A 278 14.02 5.78 2.43
C LEU A 278 13.87 6.80 1.30
N THR A 279 13.20 6.41 0.22
CA THR A 279 12.67 7.33 -0.79
C THR A 279 11.16 7.20 -0.82
N PRO A 280 10.40 8.30 -0.95
CA PRO A 280 8.97 8.20 -1.14
C PRO A 280 8.64 7.62 -2.53
N ILE A 281 7.46 7.03 -2.65
CA ILE A 281 6.88 6.59 -3.93
C ILE A 281 6.33 7.82 -4.67
N GLY A 282 6.77 8.03 -5.93
CA GLY A 282 6.31 9.14 -6.78
C GLY A 282 4.80 9.16 -6.96
N LYS A 283 4.21 10.36 -7.07
CA LYS A 283 2.76 10.67 -7.04
C LYS A 283 2.00 10.27 -5.77
N GLN A 284 2.30 9.11 -5.19
CA GLN A 284 1.55 8.57 -4.05
C GLN A 284 2.00 9.13 -2.70
N GLY A 285 3.29 9.45 -2.57
CA GLY A 285 3.87 10.01 -1.36
C GLY A 285 4.15 9.03 -0.22
N PHE A 286 3.87 7.72 -0.40
CA PHE A 286 4.20 6.71 0.63
C PHE A 286 5.70 6.66 0.91
N LEU A 287 6.04 6.89 2.18
CA LEU A 287 7.39 6.75 2.72
C LEU A 287 7.56 5.42 3.46
N ILE A 288 6.57 5.05 4.28
CA ILE A 288 6.56 3.83 5.11
C ILE A 288 5.26 3.07 4.88
N GLY A 289 5.37 1.75 4.77
CA GLY A 289 4.27 0.83 4.54
C GLY A 289 4.33 0.26 3.14
N ARG A 290 3.88 1.04 2.15
CA ARG A 290 3.91 0.63 0.74
C ARG A 290 5.33 0.63 0.19
N GLY A 291 5.74 -0.50 -0.37
CA GLY A 291 7.07 -0.71 -0.97
C GLY A 291 8.18 -1.08 0.02
N ASN A 292 7.91 -1.15 1.33
CA ASN A 292 8.91 -1.47 2.36
C ASN A 292 8.29 -2.12 3.62
N GLN A 293 7.36 -3.07 3.44
CA GLN A 293 6.64 -3.73 4.54
C GLN A 293 7.51 -4.53 5.50
N GLU A 294 8.69 -4.95 5.07
CA GLU A 294 9.62 -5.67 5.92
C GLU A 294 10.04 -4.78 7.10
N ILE A 295 9.92 -3.45 6.99
CA ILE A 295 10.08 -2.48 8.08
C ILE A 295 8.76 -2.38 8.90
N GLY A 296 8.37 -3.48 9.51
CA GLY A 296 7.14 -3.58 10.30
C GLY A 296 7.16 -2.74 11.61
N PRO A 297 6.01 -2.65 12.32
CA PRO A 297 5.87 -1.83 13.53
C PRO A 297 6.91 -2.08 14.61
N GLU A 298 7.32 -3.32 14.83
CA GLU A 298 8.27 -3.73 15.86
C GLU A 298 9.71 -3.31 15.50
N VAL A 299 10.05 -3.30 14.21
CA VAL A 299 11.32 -2.76 13.71
C VAL A 299 11.32 -1.24 13.88
N LEU A 300 10.25 -0.58 13.45
CA LEU A 300 10.09 0.88 13.55
C LEU A 300 10.09 1.39 15.00
N GLN A 301 9.61 0.61 15.96
CA GLN A 301 9.69 0.97 17.38
C GLN A 301 11.12 1.12 17.89
N LYS A 302 12.08 0.41 17.29
CA LYS A 302 13.51 0.52 17.62
C LYS A 302 14.19 1.75 17.01
N ILE A 303 13.53 2.43 16.07
CA ILE A 303 14.10 3.52 15.29
C ILE A 303 13.48 4.85 15.74
N ARG A 304 14.35 5.82 16.05
CA ARG A 304 13.93 7.18 16.37
C ARG A 304 13.63 7.94 15.09
N ARG A 305 12.72 8.91 15.16
CA ARG A 305 12.28 9.68 13.98
C ARG A 305 13.43 10.46 13.32
N ASP A 306 14.37 10.98 14.10
CA ASP A 306 15.57 11.67 13.62
C ASP A 306 16.58 10.74 12.92
N LYS A 307 16.40 9.43 13.04
CA LYS A 307 17.19 8.40 12.36
C LYS A 307 16.56 7.93 11.03
N ILE A 308 15.49 8.60 10.58
CA ILE A 308 14.90 8.40 9.25
C ILE A 308 15.47 9.44 8.30
N ILE A 309 16.36 8.98 7.42
CA ILE A 309 16.99 9.75 6.36
C ILE A 309 16.14 9.57 5.10
N ILE A 310 15.57 10.66 4.60
CA ILE A 310 14.75 10.63 3.38
C ILE A 310 15.55 11.21 2.23
N VAL A 311 15.61 10.48 1.12
CA VAL A 311 16.27 10.87 -0.12
C VAL A 311 15.26 10.84 -1.26
N SER A 312 15.29 11.83 -2.16
CA SER A 312 14.47 11.83 -3.37
C SER A 312 15.00 12.85 -4.36
N THR A 313 14.78 12.61 -5.65
CA THR A 313 14.93 13.68 -6.64
C THR A 313 13.83 14.74 -6.46
N ARG A 314 14.13 15.98 -6.86
CA ARG A 314 13.19 17.10 -6.97
C ARG A 314 12.04 16.75 -7.89
N SER A 315 12.33 16.13 -9.03
CA SER A 315 11.31 15.70 -9.99
C SER A 315 10.27 14.78 -9.35
N LYS A 316 10.71 13.85 -8.49
CA LYS A 316 9.81 12.96 -7.76
C LYS A 316 9.06 13.69 -6.65
N LEU A 317 9.73 14.53 -5.86
CA LEU A 317 9.08 15.30 -4.80
C LEU A 317 8.03 16.28 -5.31
N ASN A 318 8.24 16.90 -6.47
CA ASN A 318 7.28 17.84 -7.06
C ASN A 318 5.93 17.19 -7.40
N THR A 319 5.89 15.86 -7.50
CA THR A 319 4.64 15.09 -7.72
C THR A 319 3.94 14.69 -6.43
N ILE A 320 4.53 14.98 -5.26
CA ILE A 320 4.07 14.51 -3.96
C ILE A 320 3.59 15.70 -3.14
N GLU A 321 2.31 15.72 -2.80
CA GLU A 321 1.71 16.75 -1.94
C GLU A 321 2.18 16.62 -0.48
N CYS A 322 2.22 15.39 0.04
CA CYS A 322 2.57 15.08 1.41
C CYS A 322 3.10 13.64 1.54
N LEU A 323 3.87 13.37 2.59
CA LEU A 323 4.37 12.03 2.88
C LEU A 323 3.31 11.17 3.57
N ARG A 324 3.11 9.95 3.09
CA ARG A 324 2.17 8.98 3.67
C ARG A 324 2.92 7.94 4.50
N ILE A 325 2.36 7.63 5.65
CA ILE A 325 2.87 6.65 6.61
C ILE A 325 1.71 5.71 6.93
N ASP A 326 1.91 4.43 6.63
CA ASP A 326 0.98 3.36 6.96
C ASP A 326 1.78 2.16 7.48
N THR A 327 2.05 2.16 8.79
CA THR A 327 2.77 1.07 9.45
C THR A 327 1.84 -0.12 9.75
N GLY A 328 0.53 0.03 9.56
CA GLY A 328 -0.47 -0.90 10.08
C GLY A 328 -0.78 -0.72 11.57
N ASN A 329 -0.09 0.20 12.27
CA ASN A 329 -0.34 0.54 13.67
C ASN A 329 -0.63 2.05 13.82
N PRO A 330 -1.88 2.46 14.12
CA PRO A 330 -2.27 3.87 14.20
C PRO A 330 -1.51 4.72 15.23
N LEU A 331 -1.10 4.13 16.36
CA LEU A 331 -0.31 4.85 17.37
C LEU A 331 1.10 5.15 16.84
N LEU A 332 1.67 4.21 16.10
CA LEU A 332 2.98 4.36 15.49
C LEU A 332 2.91 5.33 14.31
N ASP A 333 1.86 5.29 13.50
CA ASP A 333 1.62 6.24 12.41
C ASP A 333 1.63 7.68 12.94
N ARG A 334 0.91 7.95 14.04
CA ARG A 334 0.91 9.26 14.73
C ARG A 334 2.29 9.66 15.24
N LYS A 335 3.06 8.73 15.81
CA LYS A 335 4.43 9.00 16.29
C LYS A 335 5.35 9.49 15.17
N PHE A 336 5.15 9.01 13.95
CA PHE A 336 5.94 9.40 12.79
C PHE A 336 5.34 10.55 11.96
N GLN A 337 4.21 11.14 12.35
CA GLN A 337 3.67 12.33 11.68
C GLN A 337 4.51 13.59 11.94
N GLY A 338 4.51 14.51 10.98
CA GLY A 338 5.07 15.85 11.08
C GLY A 338 5.87 16.25 9.83
N ILE A 339 6.78 17.21 9.98
CA ILE A 339 7.62 17.69 8.89
C ILE A 339 8.91 16.88 8.83
N TYR A 340 9.30 16.46 7.62
CA TYR A 340 10.58 15.81 7.34
C TYR A 340 11.42 16.65 6.41
N LYS A 341 12.74 16.54 6.57
CA LYS A 341 13.75 17.13 5.70
C LYS A 341 14.19 16.07 4.71
N VAL A 342 13.91 16.28 3.42
CA VAL A 342 14.29 15.37 2.33
C VAL A 342 15.54 15.88 1.65
N ILE A 343 16.53 15.01 1.49
CA ILE A 343 17.78 15.29 0.76
C ILE A 343 17.47 15.19 -0.73
N VAL A 344 17.72 16.28 -1.46
CA VAL A 344 17.45 16.39 -2.91
C VAL A 344 18.69 16.66 -3.75
N GLY A 345 19.84 16.88 -3.09
CA GLY A 345 21.11 17.17 -3.72
C GLY A 345 22.20 17.24 -2.65
N TYR A 346 23.38 17.74 -3.02
CA TYR A 346 24.50 17.87 -2.07
C TYR A 346 24.23 19.04 -1.13
N GLU A 347 24.02 18.76 0.16
CA GLU A 347 23.59 19.77 1.16
C GLU A 347 22.30 20.52 0.80
N GLU A 348 21.51 19.99 -0.13
CA GLU A 348 20.23 20.57 -0.54
C GLU A 348 19.07 19.78 0.05
N PHE A 349 18.10 20.52 0.60
CA PHE A 349 16.99 19.90 1.29
C PHE A 349 15.66 20.59 1.02
N VAL A 350 14.60 19.78 0.99
CA VAL A 350 13.22 20.23 0.91
C VAL A 350 12.46 19.74 2.14
N ALA A 351 11.75 20.64 2.81
CA ALA A 351 10.85 20.26 3.89
C ALA A 351 9.50 19.83 3.30
N ILE A 352 8.99 18.68 3.75
CA ILE A 352 7.67 18.17 3.36
C ILE A 352 6.94 17.63 4.58
N LYS A 353 5.64 17.92 4.69
CA LYS A 353 4.80 17.42 5.78
C LYS A 353 4.27 16.02 5.48
N THR A 354 3.98 15.25 6.52
CA THR A 354 3.13 14.08 6.38
C THR A 354 1.69 14.48 6.09
N CYS A 355 0.95 13.62 5.41
CA CYS A 355 -0.47 13.83 5.22
C CYS A 355 -1.20 13.78 6.56
N ASP A 356 -2.16 14.69 6.76
CA ASP A 356 -2.98 14.74 7.95
C ASP A 356 -3.95 13.56 7.92
N ASN A 357 -3.70 12.53 8.74
CA ASN A 357 -4.66 11.42 8.93
C ASN A 357 -5.79 11.81 9.91
N THR A 358 -5.90 13.09 10.30
CA THR A 358 -6.70 13.59 11.44
C THR A 358 -7.76 14.63 11.11
N SER A 359 -8.13 14.85 9.84
CA SER A 359 -9.26 15.75 9.52
C SER A 359 -10.66 15.16 9.76
N VAL A 360 -10.82 14.09 10.55
CA VAL A 360 -12.11 13.36 10.67
C VAL A 360 -12.59 13.16 12.12
N VAL A 361 -12.02 13.82 13.14
CA VAL A 361 -12.51 13.64 14.52
C VAL A 361 -13.01 14.91 15.22
N ASP A 362 -12.66 16.12 14.76
CA ASP A 362 -12.94 17.33 15.57
C ASP A 362 -14.10 18.22 15.11
N ASN A 363 -14.95 17.81 14.15
CA ASN A 363 -16.04 18.68 13.68
C ASN A 363 -17.48 18.23 13.97
N ASP A 364 -17.72 17.18 14.76
CA ASP A 364 -19.09 16.78 15.14
C ASP A 364 -19.23 16.54 16.66
N ILE A 365 -18.71 17.46 17.48
CA ILE A 365 -19.16 17.61 18.88
C ILE A 365 -19.37 19.10 19.18
N THR A 366 -20.49 19.63 18.68
CA THR A 366 -21.27 20.70 19.35
C THR A 366 -22.73 20.53 19.02
#